data_AF-A0A7W1YIN0-F1
#
_entry.id   AF-A0A7W1YIN0-F1
#
_cell.length_a   1.000
_cell.length_b   1.000
_cell.length_c   1.000
_cell.angle_alpha   90.00
_cell.angle_beta   90.00
_cell.angle_gamma   90.00
#
_symmetry.space_group_name_H-M   'P 1'
#
loop_
_entity.id
_entity.type
_entity.pdbx_description
1 polymer ?
#
loop_
_entity_poly.entity_id
_entity_poly.type
_entity_poly.pdbx_seq_one_letter_code
_entity_poly.pdbx_strand_id
1 'polypeptide(L)'
;MDLLVPATVGGTIFRVDLGMGLIERIEARDYLIAADALGPFGLPLRGDRISEDLLGLGQGPGQSAVIRHTAEVLAPGREPHWRWVDATRLAYRIHTKHLSTEPIP
;
A
#
# COMPACT_ATOMS: atom_id res chain seq x y z
N MET A 1 -16.25 5.30 -4.41
CA MET A 1 -16.99 4.22 -3.73
C MET A 1 -15.95 3.52 -2.88
N ASP A 2 -16.22 3.36 -1.60
CA ASP A 2 -15.24 2.80 -0.67
C ASP A 2 -15.56 1.30 -0.49
N LEU A 3 -14.51 0.48 -0.45
CA LEU A 3 -14.64 -0.97 -0.39
C LEU A 3 -13.76 -1.50 0.75
N LEU A 4 -14.38 -2.21 1.70
CA LEU A 4 -13.68 -2.85 2.81
C LEU A 4 -13.31 -4.28 2.42
N VAL A 5 -12.02 -4.59 2.38
CA VAL A 5 -11.50 -5.91 1.98
C VAL A 5 -10.38 -6.37 2.92
N PRO A 6 -10.21 -7.69 3.10
CA PRO A 6 -9.00 -8.22 3.71
C PRO A 6 -7.77 -7.90 2.85
N ALA A 7 -6.69 -7.51 3.51
CA ALA A 7 -5.40 -7.25 2.85
C ALA A 7 -4.25 -7.79 3.71
N THR A 8 -3.19 -8.23 3.06
CA THR A 8 -1.91 -8.52 3.72
C THR A 8 -0.93 -7.39 3.43
N VAL A 9 -0.31 -6.84 4.47
CA VAL A 9 0.74 -5.82 4.31
C VAL A 9 2.02 -6.49 3.83
N GLY A 10 2.53 -6.01 2.70
CA GLY A 10 3.80 -6.45 2.12
C GLY A 10 4.79 -5.30 1.99
N GLY A 11 5.92 -5.59 1.35
CA GLY A 11 6.89 -4.57 0.96
C GLY A 11 7.64 -4.94 -0.31
N THR A 12 8.04 -3.90 -1.05
CA THR A 12 8.87 -4.00 -2.25
C THR A 12 10.05 -3.04 -2.13
N ILE A 13 11.23 -3.54 -2.50
CA ILE A 13 12.44 -2.74 -2.66
C ILE A 13 12.59 -2.42 -4.14
N PHE A 14 12.39 -1.17 -4.52
CA PHE A 14 12.64 -0.67 -5.86
C PHE A 14 14.09 -0.24 -6.01
N ARG A 15 14.64 -0.45 -7.20
CA ARG A 15 15.91 0.10 -7.64
C ARG A 15 15.67 0.93 -8.89
N VAL A 16 15.74 2.25 -8.75
CA VAL A 16 15.47 3.18 -9.85
C VAL A 16 16.80 3.76 -10.33
N ASP A 17 17.08 3.62 -11.62
CA ASP A 17 18.23 4.27 -12.25
C ASP A 17 17.86 5.73 -12.56
N LEU A 18 18.60 6.66 -11.94
CA LEU A 18 18.44 8.10 -12.13
C LEU A 18 19.41 8.66 -13.20
N GLY A 19 20.18 7.80 -13.85
CA GLY A 19 21.24 8.14 -14.79
C GLY A 19 22.58 8.42 -14.11
N MET A 20 23.62 8.60 -14.92
CA MET A 20 25.00 8.90 -14.47
C MET A 20 25.57 7.88 -13.45
N GLY A 21 25.05 6.65 -13.44
CA GLY A 21 25.45 5.61 -12.49
C GLY A 21 24.83 5.74 -11.10
N LEU A 22 23.85 6.62 -10.90
CA LEU A 22 23.12 6.76 -9.63
C LEU A 22 21.91 5.82 -9.60
N ILE A 23 21.92 4.89 -8.64
CA ILE A 23 20.78 4.02 -8.36
C ILE A 23 20.14 4.42 -7.03
N GLU A 24 18.87 4.79 -7.06
CA GLU A 24 18.07 5.02 -5.87
C GLU A 24 17.41 3.72 -5.41
N ARG A 25 17.53 3.41 -4.10
CA ARG A 25 16.87 2.26 -3.46
C ARG A 25 15.71 2.77 -2.61
N ILE A 26 14.49 2.38 -2.97
CA ILE A 26 13.27 2.81 -2.27
C ILE A 26 12.59 1.59 -1.67
N GLU A 27 12.35 1.62 -0.37
CA GLU A 27 11.53 0.62 0.32
C GLU A 27 10.10 1.15 0.42
N ALA A 28 9.14 0.45 -0.20
CA ALA A 28 7.74 0.84 -0.18
C ALA A 28 6.90 -0.24 0.48
N ARG A 29 5.88 0.21 1.22
CA ARG A 29 4.79 -0.64 1.72
C ARG A 29 3.87 -1.00 0.56
N ASP A 30 3.45 -2.26 0.53
CA ASP A 30 2.48 -2.76 -0.43
C ASP A 30 1.26 -3.34 0.28
N TYR A 31 0.17 -3.51 -0.46
CA TYR A 31 -1.00 -4.24 -0.01
C TYR A 31 -1.29 -5.38 -0.98
N LEU A 32 -1.37 -6.60 -0.43
CA LEU A 32 -1.76 -7.79 -1.17
C LEU A 32 -3.25 -8.04 -0.95
N ILE A 33 -4.04 -7.96 -2.01
CA ILE A 33 -5.50 -8.08 -1.96
C ILE A 33 -5.94 -9.14 -2.97
N ALA A 34 -6.84 -10.03 -2.54
CA ALA A 34 -7.41 -11.04 -3.41
C ALA A 34 -8.17 -10.41 -4.59
N ALA A 35 -8.05 -11.00 -5.78
CA ALA A 35 -8.58 -10.41 -7.00
C ALA A 35 -10.11 -10.38 -7.03
N ASP A 36 -10.74 -11.39 -6.43
CA ASP A 36 -12.19 -11.48 -6.25
C ASP A 36 -12.72 -10.40 -5.28
N ALA A 37 -11.97 -10.10 -4.22
CA ALA A 37 -12.31 -9.07 -3.25
C ALA A 37 -12.34 -7.66 -3.88
N LEU A 38 -11.52 -7.39 -4.91
CA LEU A 38 -11.54 -6.12 -5.65
C LEU A 38 -12.59 -6.05 -6.76
N GLY A 39 -13.36 -7.11 -7.03
CA GLY A 39 -14.30 -7.16 -8.16
C GLY A 39 -15.17 -5.90 -8.34
N PRO A 40 -15.82 -5.38 -7.28
CA PRO A 40 -16.64 -4.15 -7.37
C PRO A 40 -15.83 -2.87 -7.60
N PHE A 41 -14.56 -2.85 -7.18
CA PHE A 41 -13.66 -1.69 -7.32
C PHE A 41 -12.98 -1.65 -8.70
N GLY A 42 -12.70 -2.82 -9.26
CA GLY A 42 -11.93 -2.97 -10.50
C GLY A 42 -10.43 -3.04 -10.25
N LEU A 43 -9.64 -2.65 -11.26
CA LEU A 43 -8.19 -2.64 -11.15
C LEU A 43 -7.73 -1.43 -10.31
N PRO A 44 -6.71 -1.59 -9.45
CA PRO A 44 -6.07 -0.45 -8.80
C PRO A 44 -5.51 0.50 -9.85
N LEU A 45 -5.73 1.81 -9.67
CA LEU A 45 -5.25 2.87 -10.54
C LEU A 45 -4.38 3.84 -9.75
N ARG A 46 -3.48 4.54 -10.46
CA ARG A 46 -2.66 5.59 -9.86
C ARG A 46 -3.55 6.67 -9.22
N GLY A 47 -3.31 6.99 -7.96
CA GLY A 47 -4.07 8.01 -7.22
C GLY A 47 -5.21 7.46 -6.36
N ASP A 48 -5.56 6.18 -6.51
CA ASP A 48 -6.48 5.50 -5.59
C ASP A 48 -5.91 5.51 -4.16
N ARG A 49 -6.79 5.43 -3.16
CA ARG A 49 -6.40 5.48 -1.74
C ARG A 49 -6.68 4.16 -1.04
N ILE A 50 -5.73 3.77 -0.21
CA ILE A 50 -5.87 2.66 0.74
C ILE A 50 -5.80 3.24 2.14
N SER A 51 -6.83 2.98 2.95
CA SER A 51 -6.87 3.32 4.37
C SER A 51 -6.90 2.04 5.19
N GLU A 52 -6.00 1.96 6.17
CA GLU A 52 -5.83 0.83 7.08
C GLU A 52 -5.91 1.34 8.51
N ASP A 53 -6.90 0.84 9.26
CA ASP A 53 -7.06 1.16 10.68
C ASP A 53 -6.30 0.13 11.51
N LEU A 54 -5.33 0.62 12.28
CA LEU A 54 -4.38 -0.17 13.06
C LEU A 54 -4.51 0.15 14.55
N LEU A 55 -4.28 -0.83 15.41
CA LEU A 55 -4.04 -0.57 16.83
C LEU A 55 -2.61 -0.04 17.00
N GLY A 56 -2.50 1.22 17.43
CA GLY A 56 -1.24 1.85 17.79
C GLY A 56 -1.17 2.19 19.28
N LEU A 57 -0.02 2.72 19.71
CA LEU A 57 0.14 3.23 21.07
C LEU A 57 -0.57 4.58 21.20
N GLY A 58 -1.44 4.70 22.20
CA GLY A 58 -2.11 5.94 22.57
C GLY A 58 -1.15 6.91 23.29
N GLN A 59 -1.66 8.10 23.62
CA GLN A 59 -0.87 9.19 24.22
C GLN A 59 -0.39 8.89 25.66
N GLY A 60 -0.86 7.80 26.29
CA GLY A 60 -0.51 7.39 27.64
C GLY A 60 0.11 5.98 27.71
N PRO A 61 0.91 5.67 28.75
CA PRO A 61 1.47 4.34 28.96
C PRO A 61 0.37 3.28 29.01
N GLY A 62 0.48 2.25 28.17
CA GLY A 62 -0.49 1.15 28.10
C GLY A 62 -1.83 1.50 27.45
N GLN A 63 -2.00 2.71 26.90
CA GLN A 63 -3.17 3.05 26.10
C GLN A 63 -2.97 2.57 24.67
N SER A 64 -4.01 2.00 24.09
CA SER A 64 -4.08 1.74 22.64
C SER A 64 -4.97 2.80 22.01
N ALA A 65 -4.57 3.32 20.85
CA ALA A 65 -5.39 4.19 20.03
C ALA A 65 -5.57 3.54 18.66
N VAL A 66 -6.72 3.76 18.03
CA VAL A 66 -6.87 3.40 16.63
C VAL A 66 -6.18 4.48 15.80
N ILE A 67 -5.29 4.06 14.91
CA ILE A 67 -4.53 4.92 14.01
C ILE A 67 -4.94 4.57 12.59
N ARG A 68 -5.25 5.58 11.78
CA ARG A 68 -5.46 5.42 10.35
C ARG A 68 -4.16 5.67 9.61
N HIS A 69 -3.69 4.65 8.89
CA HIS A 69 -2.63 4.78 7.90
C HIS A 69 -3.27 4.94 6.53
N THR A 70 -2.97 6.04 5.83
CA THR A 70 -3.45 6.30 4.48
C THR A 70 -2.28 6.27 3.49
N ALA A 71 -2.47 5.55 2.39
CA ALA A 71 -1.51 5.44 1.30
C ALA A 71 -2.17 5.69 -0.06
N GLU A 72 -1.39 6.20 -1.01
CA GLU A 72 -1.78 6.39 -2.41
C GLU A 72 -1.24 5.22 -3.23
N VAL A 73 -2.05 4.68 -4.14
CA VAL A 73 -1.60 3.74 -5.17
C VAL A 73 -0.64 4.46 -6.11
N LEU A 74 0.65 4.15 -5.97
CA LEU A 74 1.74 4.80 -6.69
C LEU A 74 3.00 3.93 -6.58
N ALA A 75 3.73 3.81 -7.68
CA ALA A 75 5.06 3.18 -7.71
C ALA A 75 6.13 4.19 -8.16
N PRO A 76 7.38 4.05 -7.71
CA PRO A 76 8.49 4.89 -8.17
C PRO A 76 8.86 4.68 -9.64
N GLY A 77 9.42 5.73 -10.27
CA GLY A 77 9.98 5.64 -11.63
C GLY A 77 8.95 5.23 -12.68
N ARG A 78 9.26 4.15 -13.41
CA ARG A 78 8.39 3.57 -14.48
C ARG A 78 7.78 2.24 -14.07
N GLU A 79 7.80 1.93 -12.78
CA GLU A 79 7.24 0.69 -12.27
C GLU A 79 5.71 0.70 -12.36
N PRO A 80 5.07 -0.45 -12.63
CA PRO A 80 3.62 -0.52 -12.58
C PRO A 80 3.16 -0.31 -11.13
N HIS A 81 1.99 0.31 -10.94
CA HIS A 81 1.44 0.59 -9.61
C HIS A 81 0.83 -0.66 -8.94
N TRP A 82 0.66 -1.76 -9.68
CA TRP A 82 0.38 -3.08 -9.13
C TRP A 82 0.98 -4.17 -10.02
N ARG A 83 1.14 -5.37 -9.45
CA ARG A 83 1.50 -6.60 -10.17
C ARG A 83 0.69 -7.76 -9.62
N TRP A 84 0.55 -8.83 -10.41
CA TRP A 84 0.12 -10.11 -9.83
C TRP A 84 1.15 -10.57 -8.80
N VAL A 85 0.69 -11.10 -7.67
CA VAL A 85 1.58 -11.66 -6.64
C VAL A 85 2.42 -12.79 -7.22
N ASP A 86 1.82 -13.63 -8.06
CA ASP A 86 2.46 -14.77 -8.71
C ASP A 86 1.73 -15.17 -10.02
N ALA A 87 2.14 -16.30 -10.59
CA ALA A 87 1.59 -16.84 -11.84
C ALA A 87 0.12 -17.31 -11.74
N THR A 88 -0.40 -17.58 -10.53
CA THR A 88 -1.79 -18.00 -10.32
C THR A 88 -2.76 -16.83 -10.45
N ARG A 89 -2.27 -15.59 -10.30
CA ARG A 89 -3.05 -14.35 -10.48
C ARG A 89 -4.28 -14.28 -9.56
N LEU A 90 -4.17 -14.85 -8.35
CA LEU A 90 -5.25 -14.82 -7.37
C LEU A 90 -5.25 -13.55 -6.49
N ALA A 91 -4.15 -12.81 -6.46
CA ALA A 91 -4.02 -11.59 -5.70
C ALA A 91 -3.19 -10.53 -6.43
N TYR A 92 -3.57 -9.28 -6.22
CA TYR A 92 -2.81 -8.11 -6.62
C TYR A 92 -1.84 -7.73 -5.50
N ARG A 93 -0.59 -7.45 -5.84
CA ARG A 93 0.33 -6.65 -5.01
C ARG A 93 0.23 -5.22 -5.49
N ILE A 94 -0.30 -4.35 -4.65
CA ILE A 94 -0.51 -2.92 -4.93
C ILE A 94 0.61 -2.13 -4.29
N HIS A 95 1.36 -1.40 -5.10
CA HIS A 95 2.44 -0.55 -4.65
C HIS A 95 1.91 0.80 -4.20
N THR A 96 2.44 1.30 -3.09
CA THR A 96 1.93 2.53 -2.49
C THR A 96 3.00 3.51 -2.06
N LYS A 97 2.59 4.78 -2.03
CA LYS A 97 3.30 5.86 -1.34
C LYS A 97 2.54 6.22 -0.07
N HIS A 98 3.25 6.29 1.05
CA HIS A 98 2.68 6.78 2.31
C HIS A 98 2.17 8.23 2.17
N LEU A 99 0.96 8.50 2.68
CA LEU A 99 0.40 9.86 2.76
C LEU A 99 0.34 10.37 4.19
N SER A 100 -0.31 9.63 5.10
CA SER A 100 -0.47 10.04 6.49
C SER A 100 -0.61 8.87 7.44
N THR A 101 -0.21 9.11 8.68
CA THR A 101 -0.52 8.26 9.85
C THR A 101 -1.11 9.18 10.90
N GLU A 102 -2.38 9.02 11.21
CA GLU A 102 -3.09 9.91 12.13
C GLU A 102 -3.96 9.13 13.13
N PRO A 103 -4.07 9.59 14.39
CA PRO A 103 -5.03 9.02 15.34
C PRO A 103 -6.47 9.22 14.85
N ILE A 104 -7.32 8.22 15.02
CA ILE A 104 -8.77 8.36 14.85
C ILE A 104 -9.34 8.82 16.20
N PRO A 105 -10.07 9.95 16.26
CA PRO A 105 -10.71 10.44 17.49
C PRO A 105 -11.71 9.46 18.11
#